data_AF-A0A1B9AHC0-F1
#
_entry.id   AF-A0A1B9AHC0-F1
#
_cell.length_a   1.000
_cell.length_b   1.000
_cell.length_c   1.000
_cell.angle_alpha   90.00
_cell.angle_beta   90.00
_cell.angle_gamma   90.00
#
_symmetry.space_group_name_H-M   'P 1'
#
loop_
_entity.id
_entity.type
_entity.pdbx_description
1 polymer ?
#
loop_
_entity_poly.entity_id
_entity_poly.type
_entity_poly.pdbx_seq_one_letter_code
_entity_poly.pdbx_strand_id
1 'polypeptide(L)' 'MTEEEMADVFSLYGHGKIYEKLKYPLYVSGELDEVDRDKLESFFSWYSFDGEKPVFFDDFIYHFRLFQTITDRNILPEIY' A
#
# COMPACT_ATOMS: atom_id res chain seq x y z
N MET A 1 -1.90 -10.75 -5.10
CA MET A 1 -2.23 -10.93 -3.67
C MET A 1 -3.73 -11.16 -3.51
N THR A 2 -4.16 -11.99 -2.55
CA THR A 2 -5.59 -12.21 -2.26
C THR A 2 -6.18 -11.07 -1.42
N GLU A 3 -7.51 -10.95 -1.40
CA GLU A 3 -8.22 -9.98 -0.54
C GLU A 3 -7.93 -10.17 0.95
N GLU A 4 -7.76 -11.42 1.39
CA GLU A 4 -7.45 -11.76 2.78
C GLU A 4 -6.03 -11.32 3.13
N GLU A 5 -5.05 -11.62 2.27
CA GLU A 5 -3.67 -11.17 2.45
C GLU A 5 -3.55 -9.64 2.46
N MET A 6 -4.29 -8.94 1.59
CA MET A 6 -4.35 -7.47 1.62
C MET A 6 -4.89 -6.96 2.95
N ALA A 7 -6.01 -7.51 3.43
CA ALA A 7 -6.62 -7.12 4.69
C ALA A 7 -5.66 -7.29 5.88
N ASP A 8 -4.92 -8.40 5.88
CA ASP A 8 -3.93 -8.73 6.90
C ASP A 8 -2.79 -7.72 6.91
N VAL A 9 -2.20 -7.40 5.76
CA VAL A 9 -1.10 -6.43 5.66
C VAL A 9 -1.54 -5.04 6.12
N PHE A 10 -2.68 -4.55 5.64
CA PHE A 10 -3.19 -3.25 6.08
C PHE A 10 -3.44 -3.24 7.60
N SER A 11 -3.97 -4.32 8.16
CA SER A 11 -4.23 -4.42 9.60
C SER A 11 -2.94 -4.45 10.42
N LEU A 12 -1.92 -5.19 9.97
CA LEU A 12 -0.61 -5.32 10.63
C LEU A 12 0.08 -3.96 10.79
N TYR A 13 -0.07 -3.06 9.82
CA TYR A 13 0.52 -1.72 9.84
C TYR A 13 -0.41 -0.64 10.40
N GLY A 14 -1.55 -1.01 10.99
CA GLY A 14 -2.49 -0.06 11.60
C GLY A 14 -3.38 0.69 10.60
N HIS A 15 -3.41 0.27 9.34
CA HIS A 15 -4.19 0.85 8.25
C HIS A 15 -5.51 0.12 7.98
N GLY A 16 -5.99 -0.75 8.88
CA GLY A 16 -7.24 -1.50 8.69
C GLY A 16 -8.47 -0.62 8.39
N LYS A 17 -8.61 0.55 9.04
CA LYS A 17 -9.69 1.52 8.75
C LYS A 17 -9.59 2.13 7.35
N ILE A 18 -8.38 2.23 6.81
CA ILE A 18 -8.15 2.72 5.44
C ILE A 18 -8.52 1.61 4.46
N TYR A 19 -8.14 0.36 4.77
CA TYR A 19 -8.53 -0.79 3.96
C TYR A 19 -10.05 -0.91 3.82
N GLU A 20 -10.83 -0.73 4.89
CA GLU A 20 -12.30 -0.75 4.82
C GLU A 20 -12.87 0.24 3.80
N LYS A 21 -12.23 1.40 3.63
CA LYS A 21 -12.62 2.45 2.68
C LYS A 21 -12.13 2.14 1.26
N LEU A 22 -10.96 1.52 1.14
CA LEU A 22 -10.28 1.31 -0.15
C LEU A 22 -10.46 -0.09 -0.74
N LYS A 23 -10.99 -1.07 0.00
CA LYS A 23 -11.07 -2.48 -0.45
C LYS A 23 -11.77 -2.65 -1.80
N TYR A 24 -12.89 -1.96 -2.00
CA TYR A 24 -13.67 -2.06 -3.23
C TYR A 24 -12.95 -1.43 -4.43
N PRO A 25 -12.48 -0.18 -4.36
CA PRO A 25 -11.73 0.38 -5.48
C PRO A 25 -10.41 -0.37 -5.74
N LEU A 26 -9.71 -0.85 -4.70
CA LEU A 26 -8.53 -1.72 -4.86
C LEU A 26 -8.86 -2.99 -5.64
N TYR A 27 -9.90 -3.71 -5.21
CA TYR A 27 -10.34 -4.94 -5.86
C TYR A 27 -10.77 -4.72 -7.33
N VAL A 28 -11.56 -3.67 -7.60
CA VAL A 28 -12.03 -3.38 -8.97
C VAL A 28 -10.91 -2.91 -9.88
N SER A 29 -9.93 -2.17 -9.34
CA SER A 29 -8.82 -1.64 -10.12
C SER A 29 -7.79 -2.70 -10.52
N GLY A 30 -7.65 -3.76 -9.73
CA GLY A 30 -6.60 -4.79 -9.92
C GLY A 30 -5.18 -4.29 -9.69
N GLU A 31 -4.98 -3.08 -9.16
CA GLU A 31 -3.64 -2.46 -9.01
C GLU A 31 -2.70 -3.26 -8.09
N LEU A 32 -3.24 -4.10 -7.20
CA LEU A 32 -2.48 -4.92 -6.26
C LEU A 32 -2.51 -6.43 -6.60
N ASP A 33 -3.07 -6.82 -7.75
CA ASP A 33 -3.25 -8.23 -8.09
C ASP A 33 -1.91 -8.94 -8.32
N GLU A 34 -0.99 -8.28 -9.01
CA GLU A 34 0.38 -8.76 -9.29
C GLU A 34 1.40 -8.30 -8.23
N VAL A 35 0.95 -7.58 -7.20
CA VAL A 35 1.81 -7.11 -6.12
C VAL A 35 2.00 -8.22 -5.10
N ASP A 36 3.25 -8.53 -4.79
CA ASP A 36 3.61 -9.44 -3.72
C ASP A 36 3.37 -8.80 -2.36
N ARG A 37 2.99 -9.63 -1.37
CA ARG A 37 2.80 -9.22 0.03
C ARG A 37 3.98 -8.38 0.54
N ASP A 38 5.20 -8.84 0.32
CA ASP A 38 6.44 -8.21 0.79
C ASP A 38 6.62 -6.77 0.24
N LYS A 39 6.14 -6.49 -0.98
CA LYS A 39 6.20 -5.15 -1.57
C LYS A 39 5.24 -4.18 -0.89
N LEU A 40 4.04 -4.66 -0.55
CA LEU A 40 3.06 -3.85 0.18
C LEU A 40 3.51 -3.61 1.63
N GLU A 41 4.05 -4.63 2.29
CA GLU A 41 4.66 -4.52 3.62
C GLU A 41 5.84 -3.54 3.61
N SER A 42 6.70 -3.62 2.59
CA SER A 42 7.80 -2.67 2.40
C SER A 42 7.26 -1.25 2.23
N PHE A 43 6.24 -1.04 1.40
CA PHE A 43 5.63 0.28 1.24
C PHE A 43 5.16 0.87 2.58
N PHE A 44 4.43 0.10 3.40
CA PHE A 44 3.95 0.57 4.69
C PHE A 44 5.04 0.75 5.77
N SER A 45 6.24 0.20 5.57
CA SER A 45 7.38 0.52 6.43
C SER A 45 7.93 1.95 6.19
N TRP A 46 7.69 2.51 5.01
CA TRP A 46 8.14 3.86 4.62
C TRP A 46 7.02 4.90 4.61
N TYR A 47 5.79 4.47 4.33
CA TYR A 47 4.61 5.32 4.24
C TYR A 47 3.63 5.02 5.36
N SER A 48 3.26 6.08 6.08
CA SER A 48 2.16 6.03 7.04
C SER A 48 1.06 6.97 6.62
N PHE A 49 -0.17 6.47 6.71
CA PHE A 49 -1.37 7.25 6.49
C PHE A 49 -2.05 7.54 7.83
N ASP A 50 -2.36 8.81 8.04
CA ASP A 50 -3.13 9.25 9.19
C ASP A 50 -4.58 8.76 9.06
N GLY A 51 -4.99 7.85 9.95
CA GLY A 51 -6.33 7.27 9.96
C GLY A 51 -7.45 8.27 10.27
N GLU A 52 -7.12 9.46 10.78
CA GLU A 52 -8.08 10.55 10.99
C GLU A 52 -8.29 11.42 9.74
N LYS A 53 -7.37 11.34 8.77
CA LYS A 53 -7.50 12.05 7.50
C LYS A 53 -8.13 11.15 6.44
N PRO A 54 -8.91 11.71 5.50
CA PRO A 54 -9.37 10.95 4.36
C PRO A 54 -8.16 10.56 3.50
N VAL A 55 -8.00 9.25 3.29
CA VAL A 55 -7.10 8.69 2.28
C VAL A 55 -7.96 8.32 1.09
N PHE A 56 -7.73 8.97 -0.04
CA PHE A 56 -8.42 8.64 -1.28
C PHE A 56 -7.67 7.55 -2.04
N PHE A 57 -8.40 6.79 -2.84
CA PHE A 57 -7.82 5.70 -3.64
C PHE A 57 -6.72 6.20 -4.56
N ASP A 58 -6.96 7.28 -5.30
CA ASP A 58 -6.00 7.84 -6.25
C ASP A 58 -4.70 8.29 -5.55
N ASP A 59 -4.82 8.88 -4.35
CA ASP A 59 -3.66 9.30 -3.56
C ASP A 59 -2.85 8.08 -3.09
N PHE A 60 -3.53 7.05 -2.59
CA PHE A 60 -2.88 5.80 -2.17
C PHE A 60 -2.12 5.16 -3.34
N ILE A 61 -2.77 5.01 -4.50
CA ILE A 61 -2.15 4.41 -5.69
C ILE A 61 -1.00 5.26 -6.22
N TYR A 62 -1.14 6.59 -6.19
CA TYR A 62 -0.05 7.50 -6.58
C TYR A 62 1.19 7.27 -5.71
N HIS A 63 1.04 7.26 -4.38
CA HIS A 63 2.15 7.02 -3.45
C HIS A 63 2.74 5.63 -3.60
N PHE A 64 1.90 4.62 -3.81
CA PHE A 64 2.34 3.24 -4.01
C PHE A 64 3.16 3.08 -5.30
N ARG A 65 2.68 3.59 -6.43
CA ARG A 65 3.41 3.58 -7.72
C ARG A 65 4.70 4.39 -7.67
N LEU A 66 4.68 5.52 -6.96
CA LEU A 66 5.88 6.33 -6.75
C LEU A 66 6.92 5.52 -5.96
N PHE A 67 6.52 4.86 -4.87
CA PHE A 67 7.40 3.99 -4.10
C PHE A 67 7.99 2.87 -4.96
N GLN A 68 7.18 2.16 -5.74
CA GLN A 68 7.66 1.13 -6.66
C GLN A 68 8.69 1.69 -7.66
N THR A 69 8.40 2.84 -8.26
CA THR A 69 9.31 3.49 -9.22
C THR A 69 10.67 3.85 -8.60
N ILE A 70 10.67 4.32 -7.35
CA ILE A 70 11.90 4.69 -6.64
C ILE A 70 12.70 3.42 -6.26
N THR A 71 12.01 2.37 -5.80
CA THR A 71 12.61 1.09 -5.42
C THR A 71 13.19 0.36 -6.63
N ASP A 72 12.45 0.27 -7.74
CA ASP A 72 12.90 -0.39 -8.98
C ASP A 72 14.12 0.29 -9.59
N ARG A 73 14.23 1.61 -9.42
CA ARG A 73 15.38 2.40 -9.89
C ARG A 73 16.53 2.43 -8.88
N ASN A 74 16.40 1.73 -7.76
CA ASN A 74 17.38 1.66 -6.67
C ASN A 74 17.81 3.05 -6.15
N ILE A 75 16.85 3.98 -6.09
CA ILE A 75 17.08 5.38 -5.68
C ILE A 75 16.94 5.53 -4.15
N LEU A 76 16.40 4.52 -3.46
CA LEU A 76 16.30 4.55 -2.00
C LEU A 76 17.70 4.38 -1.39
N PRO A 77 18.11 5.26 -0.45
CA PRO A 77 19.37 5.09 0.26
C PRO A 77 19.32 3.81 1.11
N GLU A 78 20.38 3.02 1.08
CA GLU A 78 20.56 1.89 1.99
C GLU A 78 20.55 2.43 3.43
N ILE A 79 19.50 2.12 4.20
CA ILE A 79 19.50 2.37 5.65
C ILE A 79 20.27 1.21 6.29
N TYR A 80 21.50 1.51 6.70
CA TYR A 80 22.36 0.65 7.52
C TYR A 80 21.97 0.70 9.00
#